data_AF-A0A1B1T9U4-F1
#
_entry.id   AF-A0A1B1T9U4-F1
#
_cell.length_a   1.000
_cell.length_b   1.000
_cell.length_c   1.000
_cell.angle_alpha   90.00
_cell.angle_beta   90.00
_cell.angle_gamma   90.00
#
_symmetry.space_group_name_H-M   'P 1'
#
loop_
_entity.id
_entity.type
_entity.pdbx_description
1 polymer ?
#
loop_
_entity_poly.entity_id
_entity_poly.type
_entity_poly.pdbx_seq_one_letter_code
_entity_poly.pdbx_strand_id
1 'polypeptide(L)'
;MSNEKQEIGDDFSYIIRMADSDIDGLKPIAIGLTSVKGIGVRTSQQLCRLAEIDGTKLGGHLEDDEQDRLRETIDGYATNVPWWLVNRQRDLESNEDAHLVALDVRMTRDDDISRLAGMKTYRGLRHRSGHKVRGQRLRSNGRSGTALGVQRKK
;
A
#
# COMPACT_ATOMS: atom_id res chain seq x y z
N MET A 1 -18.51 -27.09 3.93
CA MET A 1 -19.26 -26.66 2.74
C MET A 1 -18.33 -26.78 1.57
N SER A 2 -18.75 -27.55 0.57
CA SER A 2 -18.00 -28.01 -0.58
C SER A 2 -17.30 -26.87 -1.31
N ASN A 3 -15.96 -26.91 -1.37
CA ASN A 3 -15.23 -26.19 -2.41
C ASN A 3 -15.46 -26.93 -3.72
N GLU A 4 -16.59 -26.67 -4.36
CA GLU A 4 -16.68 -26.81 -5.81
C GLU A 4 -15.58 -25.92 -6.37
N LYS A 5 -14.55 -26.54 -6.95
CA LYS A 5 -13.64 -25.81 -7.82
C LYS A 5 -14.49 -25.35 -8.98
N GLN A 6 -15.01 -24.12 -8.92
CA GLN A 6 -15.51 -23.43 -10.09
C GLN A 6 -14.40 -23.58 -11.15
N GLU A 7 -14.76 -24.14 -12.30
CA GLU A 7 -13.87 -24.16 -13.45
C GLU A 7 -13.62 -22.70 -13.81
N ILE A 8 -12.43 -22.24 -13.43
CA ILE A 8 -11.94 -20.92 -13.73
C ILE A 8 -11.72 -20.94 -15.25
N GLY A 9 -12.60 -20.25 -15.99
CA GLY A 9 -12.61 -20.30 -17.46
C GLY A 9 -11.26 -19.98 -18.10
N ASP A 10 -11.09 -20.35 -19.37
CA ASP A 10 -9.82 -20.29 -20.09
C ASP A 10 -9.21 -18.87 -20.17
N ASP A 11 -10.04 -17.82 -20.10
CA ASP A 11 -9.63 -16.41 -20.17
C ASP A 11 -9.20 -15.82 -18.81
N PHE A 12 -8.81 -16.65 -17.84
CA PHE A 12 -8.45 -16.17 -16.50
C PHE A 12 -6.98 -15.77 -16.36
N SER A 13 -6.76 -14.53 -15.93
CA SER A 13 -5.44 -14.02 -15.58
C SER A 13 -5.11 -14.25 -14.11
N TYR A 14 -4.17 -15.17 -13.83
CA TYR A 14 -3.71 -15.44 -12.46
C TYR A 14 -2.93 -14.30 -11.84
N ILE A 15 -2.22 -13.52 -12.66
CA ILE A 15 -1.37 -12.42 -12.22
C ILE A 15 -1.70 -11.21 -13.07
N ILE A 16 -2.04 -10.11 -12.42
CA ILE A 16 -2.29 -8.83 -13.07
C ILE A 16 -1.30 -7.83 -12.52
N ARG A 17 -0.67 -7.05 -13.39
CA ARG A 17 0.27 -6.02 -12.97
C ARG A 17 -0.38 -4.64 -13.03
N MET A 18 -0.41 -3.95 -11.90
CA MET A 18 -0.93 -2.59 -11.76
C MET A 18 0.00 -1.76 -10.88
N ALA A 19 0.25 -0.50 -11.29
CA ALA A 19 1.09 0.47 -10.58
C ALA A 19 2.38 -0.17 -10.02
N ASP A 20 3.19 -0.76 -10.91
CA ASP A 20 4.47 -1.42 -10.59
C ASP A 20 4.42 -2.59 -9.59
N SER A 21 3.24 -3.15 -9.32
CA SER A 21 3.07 -4.27 -8.41
C SER A 21 2.18 -5.38 -8.98
N ASP A 22 2.47 -6.61 -8.55
CA ASP A 22 1.71 -7.79 -8.95
C ASP A 22 0.50 -7.96 -8.02
N ILE A 23 -0.66 -8.19 -8.64
CA ILE A 23 -1.95 -8.46 -8.02
C ILE A 23 -2.32 -9.91 -8.30
N ASP A 24 -2.79 -10.59 -7.26
CA ASP A 24 -3.28 -11.96 -7.32
C ASP A 24 -4.71 -12.01 -7.87
N GLY A 25 -4.89 -12.63 -9.04
CA GLY A 25 -6.17 -12.73 -9.75
C GLY A 25 -7.21 -13.60 -9.03
N LEU A 26 -6.80 -14.47 -8.10
CA LEU A 26 -7.70 -15.30 -7.30
C LEU A 26 -8.43 -14.53 -6.19
N LYS A 27 -7.99 -13.30 -5.90
CA LYS A 27 -8.62 -12.45 -4.89
C LYS A 27 -9.68 -11.55 -5.53
N PRO A 28 -10.73 -11.16 -4.78
CA PRO A 28 -11.63 -10.09 -5.20
C PRO A 28 -10.85 -8.80 -5.47
N ILE A 29 -11.22 -8.04 -6.49
CA ILE A 29 -10.49 -6.84 -6.94
C ILE A 29 -10.26 -5.85 -5.79
N ALA A 30 -11.29 -5.60 -4.97
CA ALA A 30 -11.19 -4.67 -3.85
C ALA A 30 -10.11 -5.09 -2.83
N ILE A 31 -9.83 -6.39 -2.69
CA ILE A 31 -8.76 -6.91 -1.83
C ILE A 31 -7.45 -6.99 -2.61
N GLY A 32 -7.50 -7.40 -3.89
CA GLY A 32 -6.35 -7.49 -4.78
C GLY A 32 -5.56 -6.19 -4.88
N LEU A 33 -6.25 -5.06 -5.10
CA LEU A 33 -5.65 -3.73 -5.18
C LEU A 33 -4.89 -3.30 -3.90
N THR A 34 -5.14 -3.93 -2.75
CA THR A 34 -4.43 -3.61 -1.51
C THR A 34 -2.99 -4.15 -1.46
N SER A 35 -2.59 -4.99 -2.43
CA SER A 35 -1.18 -5.37 -2.58
C SER A 35 -0.32 -4.19 -3.01
N VAL A 36 -0.90 -3.24 -3.75
CA VAL A 36 -0.25 -2.00 -4.17
C VAL A 36 0.02 -1.14 -2.94
N LYS A 37 1.28 -0.75 -2.74
CA LYS A 37 1.64 0.09 -1.61
C LYS A 37 0.98 1.46 -1.75
N GLY A 38 0.38 1.98 -0.67
CA GLY A 38 -0.34 3.26 -0.70
C GLY A 38 -1.86 3.10 -0.84
N ILE A 39 -2.32 1.96 -1.37
CA ILE A 39 -3.74 1.61 -1.48
C ILE A 39 -4.14 0.72 -0.31
N GLY A 40 -5.12 1.16 0.48
CA GLY A 40 -5.77 0.37 1.53
C GLY A 40 -7.17 -0.09 1.13
N VAL A 41 -7.84 -0.84 2.00
CA VAL A 41 -9.20 -1.36 1.72
C VAL A 41 -10.19 -0.25 1.38
N ARG A 42 -10.14 0.87 2.11
CA ARG A 42 -11.04 2.02 1.87
C ARG A 42 -10.76 2.69 0.52
N THR A 43 -9.49 2.93 0.20
CA THR A 43 -9.13 3.62 -1.05
C THR A 43 -9.40 2.71 -2.24
N SER A 44 -9.09 1.41 -2.12
CA SER A 44 -9.46 0.38 -3.10
C SER A 44 -10.95 0.36 -3.41
N GLN A 45 -11.82 0.32 -2.38
CA GLN A 45 -13.26 0.39 -2.59
C GLN A 45 -13.71 1.68 -3.29
N GLN A 46 -13.04 2.81 -3.02
CA GLN A 46 -13.34 4.06 -3.72
C GLN A 46 -12.85 4.04 -5.16
N LEU A 47 -11.69 3.45 -5.44
CA LEU A 47 -11.18 3.25 -6.81
C LEU A 47 -12.15 2.39 -7.62
N CYS A 48 -12.64 1.27 -7.07
CA CYS A 48 -13.64 0.43 -7.74
C CYS A 48 -14.95 1.20 -8.01
N ARG A 49 -15.39 2.06 -7.08
CA ARG A 49 -16.60 2.89 -7.27
C ARG A 49 -16.40 3.95 -8.34
N LEU A 50 -15.24 4.61 -8.36
CA LEU A 50 -14.92 5.65 -9.35
C LEU A 50 -14.73 5.06 -10.76
N ALA A 51 -14.16 3.85 -10.85
CA ALA A 51 -13.97 3.14 -12.10
C ALA A 51 -15.24 2.36 -12.57
N GLU A 52 -16.32 2.40 -11.78
CA GLU A 52 -17.58 1.69 -12.03
C GLU A 52 -17.41 0.15 -12.18
N ILE A 53 -16.51 -0.43 -11.40
CA ILE A 53 -16.24 -1.88 -11.39
C ILE A 53 -16.77 -2.49 -10.09
N ASP A 54 -17.39 -3.67 -10.19
CA ASP A 54 -17.78 -4.43 -9.02
C ASP A 54 -16.54 -4.98 -8.28
N GLY A 55 -16.30 -4.47 -7.08
CA GLY A 55 -15.17 -4.87 -6.24
C GLY A 55 -15.24 -6.32 -5.75
N THR A 56 -16.38 -7.00 -5.89
CA THR A 56 -16.53 -8.43 -5.53
C THR A 56 -16.09 -9.39 -6.63
N LYS A 57 -16.01 -8.92 -7.88
CA LYS A 57 -15.49 -9.68 -9.02
C LYS A 57 -14.05 -10.14 -8.72
N LEU A 58 -13.71 -11.34 -9.19
CA LEU A 58 -12.34 -11.86 -9.09
C LEU A 58 -11.41 -11.06 -10.01
N GLY A 59 -10.20 -10.78 -9.52
CA GLY A 59 -9.19 -10.06 -10.27
C GLY A 59 -8.96 -10.64 -11.66
N GLY A 60 -8.83 -11.97 -11.76
CA GLY A 60 -8.48 -12.62 -13.02
C GLY A 60 -9.56 -12.62 -14.11
N HIS A 61 -10.77 -12.14 -13.82
CA HIS A 61 -11.81 -11.93 -14.83
C HIS A 61 -11.92 -10.47 -15.30
N LEU A 62 -10.98 -9.60 -14.93
CA LEU A 62 -10.92 -8.24 -15.46
C LEU A 62 -10.61 -8.26 -16.96
N GLU A 63 -11.41 -7.55 -17.73
CA GLU A 63 -11.10 -7.23 -19.12
C GLU A 63 -9.99 -6.18 -19.18
N ASP A 64 -9.24 -6.13 -20.28
CA ASP A 64 -8.14 -5.18 -20.43
C ASP A 64 -8.62 -3.72 -20.35
N ASP A 65 -9.80 -3.41 -20.89
CA ASP A 65 -10.44 -2.09 -20.77
C ASP A 65 -10.80 -1.72 -19.32
N GLU A 66 -11.19 -2.70 -18.50
CA GLU A 66 -11.43 -2.49 -17.06
C GLU A 66 -10.10 -2.25 -16.32
N GLN A 67 -9.02 -2.90 -16.73
CA GLN A 67 -7.69 -2.69 -16.15
C GLN A 67 -7.16 -1.28 -16.46
N ASP A 68 -7.34 -0.80 -17.70
CA ASP A 68 -6.90 0.53 -18.10
C ASP A 68 -7.69 1.63 -17.36
N ARG A 69 -9.00 1.47 -17.22
CA ARG A 69 -9.81 2.38 -16.38
C ARG A 69 -9.33 2.44 -14.93
N LEU A 70 -8.94 1.30 -14.36
CA LEU A 70 -8.37 1.29 -13.00
C LEU A 70 -7.03 2.01 -12.92
N ARG A 71 -6.15 1.86 -13.94
CA ARG A 71 -4.87 2.58 -14.00
C ARG A 71 -5.09 4.10 -14.05
N GLU A 72 -5.95 4.56 -14.95
CA GLU A 72 -6.28 5.99 -15.07
C GLU A 72 -6.91 6.54 -13.78
N THR A 73 -7.77 5.77 -13.14
CA THR A 73 -8.42 6.17 -11.88
C THR A 73 -7.41 6.25 -10.73
N ILE A 74 -6.40 5.37 -10.71
CA ILE A 74 -5.31 5.41 -9.72
C ILE A 74 -4.48 6.68 -9.91
N ASP A 75 -4.07 6.99 -11.14
CA ASP A 75 -3.26 8.17 -11.44
C ASP A 75 -4.05 9.48 -11.18
N GLY A 76 -5.35 9.49 -11.50
CA GLY A 76 -6.26 10.61 -11.24
C GLY A 76 -6.83 10.67 -9.82
N TYR A 77 -6.45 9.76 -8.92
CA TYR A 77 -7.11 9.61 -7.62
C TYR A 77 -7.04 10.88 -6.78
N ALA A 78 -5.90 11.58 -6.79
CA ALA A 78 -5.67 12.77 -5.97
C ALA A 78 -6.62 13.93 -6.32
N THR A 79 -7.01 14.06 -7.59
CA THR A 79 -7.90 15.13 -8.07
C THR A 79 -9.37 14.80 -7.84
N ASN A 80 -9.73 13.53 -7.94
CA ASN A 80 -11.13 13.08 -7.90
C ASN A 80 -11.70 12.99 -6.47
N VAL A 81 -10.84 12.87 -5.46
CA VAL A 81 -11.27 12.71 -4.06
C VAL A 81 -11.00 13.97 -3.23
N PRO A 82 -11.77 14.19 -2.15
CA PRO A 82 -11.45 15.25 -1.21
C PRO A 82 -10.04 15.09 -0.61
N TRP A 83 -9.36 16.21 -0.38
CA TRP A 83 -7.99 16.25 0.16
C TRP A 83 -7.78 15.39 1.42
N TRP A 84 -8.77 15.29 2.31
CA TRP A 84 -8.65 14.50 3.54
C TRP A 84 -8.54 12.98 3.31
N LEU A 85 -8.87 12.49 2.10
CA LEU A 85 -8.81 11.08 1.73
C LEU A 85 -7.47 10.70 1.07
N VAL A 86 -6.65 11.68 0.66
CA VAL A 86 -5.32 11.40 0.11
C VAL A 86 -4.30 11.14 1.21
N ASN A 87 -3.20 10.46 0.88
CA ASN A 87 -2.21 9.99 1.87
C ASN A 87 -1.12 11.03 2.17
N ARG A 88 -0.83 11.95 1.23
CA ARG A 88 0.15 13.02 1.38
C ARG A 88 -0.54 14.35 1.12
N GLN A 89 -1.10 14.89 2.19
CA GLN A 89 -1.77 16.18 2.18
C GLN A 89 -0.74 17.29 2.34
N ARG A 90 -0.88 18.38 1.58
CA ARG A 90 -0.05 19.58 1.63
C ARG A 90 1.44 19.24 1.69
N ASP A 91 1.96 18.70 0.59
CA ASP A 91 3.36 18.38 0.48
C ASP A 91 4.26 19.58 0.82
N LEU A 92 5.43 19.33 1.41
CA LEU A 92 6.32 20.39 1.89
C LEU A 92 6.97 21.19 0.76
N GLU A 93 7.15 20.60 -0.42
CA GLU A 93 7.82 21.23 -1.56
C GLU A 93 6.81 21.85 -2.51
N SER A 94 5.77 21.10 -2.92
CA SER A 94 4.76 21.60 -3.87
C SER A 94 3.58 22.31 -3.21
N ASN A 95 3.32 22.08 -1.92
CA ASN A 95 2.09 22.50 -1.22
C ASN A 95 0.79 21.98 -1.89
N GLU A 96 0.89 20.96 -2.73
CA GLU A 96 -0.23 20.28 -3.36
C GLU A 96 -0.59 19.00 -2.59
N ASP A 97 -1.82 18.53 -2.79
CA ASP A 97 -2.30 17.26 -2.25
C ASP A 97 -1.98 16.13 -3.22
N ALA A 98 -1.32 15.08 -2.73
CA ALA A 98 -0.89 13.95 -3.53
C ALA A 98 -1.35 12.62 -2.92
N HIS A 99 -1.59 11.64 -3.79
CA HIS A 99 -1.77 10.25 -3.39
C HIS A 99 -0.59 9.42 -3.91
N LEU A 100 0.37 9.11 -3.04
CA LEU A 100 1.54 8.31 -3.38
C LEU A 100 1.18 6.83 -3.51
N VAL A 101 1.70 6.18 -4.55
CA VAL A 101 1.44 4.77 -4.84
C VAL A 101 2.77 4.02 -5.03
N ALA A 102 2.77 2.71 -4.82
CA ALA A 102 3.87 1.80 -5.12
C ALA A 102 5.24 2.22 -4.53
N LEU A 103 6.22 2.44 -5.40
CA LEU A 103 7.60 2.78 -5.03
C LEU A 103 7.70 4.15 -4.38
N ASP A 104 6.90 5.12 -4.85
CA ASP A 104 6.95 6.52 -4.39
C ASP A 104 6.72 6.62 -2.88
N VAL A 105 5.81 5.80 -2.35
CA VAL A 105 5.55 5.74 -0.89
C VAL A 105 6.82 5.45 -0.09
N ARG A 106 7.71 4.60 -0.59
CA ARG A 106 8.98 4.29 0.09
C ARG A 106 10.00 5.40 -0.15
N MET A 107 10.16 5.85 -1.39
CA MET A 107 11.12 6.89 -1.74
C MET A 107 10.87 8.17 -0.95
N THR A 108 9.64 8.70 -1.00
CA THR A 108 9.29 9.92 -0.28
C THR A 108 9.46 9.79 1.23
N ARG A 109 9.14 8.61 1.80
CA ARG A 109 9.34 8.36 3.23
C ARG A 109 10.83 8.38 3.61
N ASP A 110 11.68 7.81 2.77
CA ASP A 110 13.11 7.73 3.04
C ASP A 110 13.77 9.11 2.85
N ASP A 111 13.29 9.92 1.90
CA ASP A 111 13.68 11.32 1.72
C ASP A 111 13.25 12.18 2.93
N ASP A 112 12.02 12.00 3.40
CA ASP A 112 11.51 12.68 4.60
C ASP A 112 12.37 12.35 5.85
N ILE A 113 12.77 11.08 6.00
CA ILE A 113 13.65 10.64 7.10
C ILE A 113 15.06 11.21 6.93
N SER A 114 15.59 11.19 5.71
CA SER A 114 16.93 11.71 5.37
C SER A 114 17.01 13.20 5.63
N ARG A 115 15.98 13.96 5.25
CA ARG A 115 15.83 15.38 5.56
C ARG A 115 15.83 15.65 7.06
N LEU A 116 15.02 14.92 7.84
CA LEU A 116 14.99 15.06 9.30
C LEU A 116 16.35 14.76 9.95
N ALA A 117 17.07 13.76 9.44
CA ALA A 117 18.39 13.37 9.91
C ALA A 117 19.48 14.37 9.50
N GLY A 118 19.40 14.95 8.30
CA GLY A 118 20.28 16.01 7.81
C GLY A 118 20.16 17.29 8.64
N MET A 119 18.93 17.70 8.96
CA MET A 119 18.63 18.82 9.87
C MET A 119 19.00 18.54 11.34
N LYS A 120 19.38 17.31 11.69
CA LYS A 120 19.71 16.86 13.07
C LYS A 120 18.58 17.12 14.08
N THR A 121 17.33 17.04 13.64
CA THR A 121 16.19 17.09 14.55
C THR A 121 16.19 15.91 15.52
N TYR A 122 15.56 16.03 16.69
CA TYR A 122 15.45 14.93 17.65
C TYR A 122 14.85 13.66 17.05
N ARG A 123 13.80 13.80 16.22
CA ARG A 123 13.22 12.68 15.47
C ARG A 123 14.21 12.07 14.48
N GLY A 124 14.95 12.90 13.73
CA GLY A 124 15.97 12.46 12.79
C GLY A 124 17.12 11.69 13.46
N LEU A 125 17.61 12.17 14.60
CA LEU A 125 18.63 11.47 15.39
C LEU A 125 18.12 10.11 15.86
N ARG A 126 16.87 10.02 16.33
CA ARG A 126 16.28 8.73 16.73
C ARG A 126 16.09 7.77 15.55
N HIS A 127 15.68 8.28 14.38
CA HIS A 127 15.61 7.47 13.16
C HIS A 127 16.98 6.91 12.78
N ARG A 128 18.03 7.75 12.82
CA ARG A 128 19.42 7.32 12.56
C ARG A 128 19.89 6.25 13.55
N SER A 129 19.57 6.40 14.83
CA SER A 129 19.90 5.42 15.88
C SER A 129 18.96 4.21 15.93
N GLY A 130 17.96 4.09 15.05
CA GLY A 130 17.00 2.98 15.04
C GLY A 130 16.05 2.92 16.25
N HIS A 131 15.93 4.01 17.01
CA HIS A 131 15.05 4.06 18.20
C HIS A 131 13.63 4.46 17.81
N LYS A 132 12.65 4.01 18.60
CA LYS A 132 11.25 4.43 18.39
C LYS A 132 11.09 5.94 18.62
N VAL A 133 10.30 6.57 17.75
CA VAL A 133 10.27 8.04 17.61
C VAL A 133 9.07 8.74 18.27
N ARG A 134 7.99 8.02 18.61
CA ARG A 134 6.73 8.58 19.13
C ARG A 134 6.68 8.70 20.67
N GLY A 135 7.82 8.91 21.33
CA GLY A 135 7.87 9.05 22.81
C GLY A 135 7.60 7.76 23.59
N GLN A 136 7.68 6.60 22.94
CA GLN A 136 7.45 5.32 23.59
C GLN A 136 8.55 5.01 24.63
N ARG A 137 8.16 4.39 25.76
CA ARG A 137 9.11 3.94 26.80
C ARG A 137 9.93 2.74 26.27
N LEU A 138 11.25 2.87 26.26
CA LEU A 138 12.19 1.87 25.72
C LEU A 138 12.93 1.04 26.80
N ARG A 139 12.53 1.17 28.07
CA ARG A 139 13.16 0.43 29.16
C ARG A 139 12.96 -1.09 28.99
N SER A 140 11.71 -1.53 28.84
CA SER A 140 11.33 -2.95 28.73
C SER A 140 11.01 -3.42 27.31
N ASN A 141 10.38 -2.57 26.49
CA ASN A 141 9.81 -2.96 25.19
C ASN A 141 10.71 -2.61 24.00
N GLY A 142 10.55 -3.33 22.89
CA GLY A 142 11.31 -3.08 21.66
C GLY A 142 12.76 -3.53 21.73
N ARG A 143 13.05 -4.55 22.55
CA ARG A 143 14.33 -5.24 22.59
C ARG A 143 14.37 -6.25 21.44
N SER A 144 15.23 -6.02 20.47
CA SER A 144 15.54 -7.00 19.41
C SER A 144 16.84 -7.70 19.78
N GLY A 145 16.70 -8.84 20.42
CA GLY A 145 17.77 -9.76 20.80
C GLY A 145 17.11 -11.08 21.21
N THR A 146 17.82 -12.19 21.08
CA THR A 146 17.33 -13.46 21.62
C THR A 146 17.21 -13.31 23.13
N ALA A 147 15.98 -13.40 23.66
CA ALA A 147 15.83 -13.87 25.03
C ALA A 147 16.54 -15.22 25.08
N LEU A 148 17.47 -15.41 26.01
CA LEU A 148 18.03 -16.73 26.31
C LEU A 148 16.85 -17.70 26.51
N GLY A 149 16.56 -18.47 25.47
CA GLY A 149 15.39 -19.32 25.34
C GLY A 149 15.73 -20.43 24.38
N VAL A 150 15.37 -21.66 24.77
CA VAL A 150 15.85 -22.92 24.19
C VAL A 150 15.65 -22.96 22.69
N GLN A 151 16.77 -23.06 21.96
CA GLN A 151 16.79 -23.29 20.53
C GLN A 151 16.42 -24.77 20.30
N ARG A 152 15.14 -25.06 20.00
CA ARG A 152 14.78 -26.40 19.51
C ARG A 152 15.42 -26.59 18.14
N LYS A 153 16.36 -27.52 18.07
CA LYS A 153 16.98 -27.97 16.82
C LYS A 153 15.88 -28.50 15.91
N LYS A 154 15.81 -27.97 14.69
CA LYS A 154 14.93 -28.49 13.64
C LYS A 154 15.54 -29.76 13.07
#